data_AF-A0A9E2KGF6-F1
#
_entry.id   AF-A0A9E2KGF6-F1
#
_cell.length_a   1.000
_cell.length_b   1.000
_cell.length_c   1.000
_cell.angle_alpha   90.00
_cell.angle_beta   90.00
_cell.angle_gamma   90.00
#
_symmetry.space_group_name_H-M   'P 1'
#
loop_
_entity.id
_entity.type
_entity.pdbx_description
1 polymer ?
#
loop_
_entity_poly.entity_id
_entity_poly.type
_entity_poly.pdbx_seq_one_letter_code
_entity_poly.pdbx_strand_id
1 'polypeptide(L)'
;MNKLLSLLLLLMPLCFASCEEDESVDPSLMPDATTEGVNTFGCLIDGWVYTSGRYGLPEVKDESTAEENRLAIIAPVGLFGEAVRLTLLNPAEDVTCACTIEGTAEVREEGQAFISRKDGWIVSGTFSGERVTEGRFDVRYAEPGTGEVPVE
;
A
#
# COMPACT_ATOMS: atom_id res chain seq x y z
N MET A 1 23.06 50.32 19.69
CA MET A 1 22.70 48.93 19.36
C MET A 1 21.21 48.76 19.65
N ASN A 2 20.34 48.86 18.65
CA ASN A 2 18.89 48.60 18.83
C ASN A 2 18.07 48.70 17.53
N LYS A 3 18.53 49.43 16.49
CA LYS A 3 17.76 49.53 15.23
C LYS A 3 17.81 48.27 14.37
N LEU A 4 18.94 47.56 14.33
CA LEU A 4 19.07 46.25 13.65
C LEU A 4 18.32 45.14 14.39
N LEU A 5 18.31 45.17 15.74
CA LEU A 5 17.58 44.21 16.56
C LEU A 5 16.06 44.39 16.42
N SER A 6 15.59 45.64 16.29
CA SER A 6 14.18 45.96 16.05
C SER A 6 13.69 45.55 14.66
N LEU A 7 14.57 45.49 13.65
CA LEU A 7 14.22 45.00 12.31
C LEU A 7 14.14 43.46 12.29
N LEU A 8 15.03 42.79 13.03
CA LEU A 8 15.04 41.33 13.14
C LEU A 8 13.81 40.78 13.88
N LEU A 9 13.32 41.50 14.91
CA LEU A 9 12.09 41.12 15.63
C LEU A 9 10.81 41.31 14.80
N LEU A 10 10.79 42.22 13.83
CA LEU A 10 9.61 42.49 12.99
C LEU A 10 9.43 41.47 11.84
N LEU A 11 10.48 40.73 11.48
CA LEU A 11 10.47 39.71 10.43
C LEU A 11 10.12 38.30 10.96
N MET A 12 10.14 38.11 12.28
CA MET A 12 9.84 36.84 12.96
C MET A 12 8.35 36.39 12.96
N PRO A 13 7.32 37.23 12.75
CA PRO A 13 5.94 36.73 12.77
C PRO A 13 5.46 36.13 11.43
N LEU A 14 6.26 36.14 10.35
CA LEU A 14 5.82 35.62 9.03
C LEU A 14 6.07 34.12 8.82
N CYS A 15 6.70 33.40 9.76
CA CYS A 15 7.07 31.99 9.60
C CYS A 15 6.16 30.99 10.31
N PHE A 16 5.05 31.43 10.93
CA PHE A 16 4.07 30.54 11.59
C PHE A 16 2.77 30.41 10.79
N ALA A 17 2.82 30.59 9.47
CA ALA A 17 1.83 29.94 8.62
C ALA A 17 2.15 28.44 8.69
N SER A 18 1.59 27.76 9.70
CA SER A 18 1.37 26.33 9.63
C SER A 18 0.55 26.12 8.36
N CYS A 19 1.20 25.76 7.26
CA CYS A 19 0.51 25.05 6.21
C CYS A 19 0.03 23.77 6.90
N GLU A 20 -1.20 23.76 7.38
CA GLU A 20 -1.95 22.51 7.48
C GLU A 20 -1.94 21.98 6.05
N GLU A 21 -1.08 20.99 5.80
CA GLU A 21 -1.04 20.33 4.52
C GLU A 21 -2.43 19.72 4.33
N ASP A 22 -3.03 20.00 3.18
CA ASP A 22 -4.31 19.42 2.82
C ASP A 22 -4.05 17.93 2.56
N GLU A 23 -4.19 17.12 3.61
CA GLU A 23 -4.06 15.66 3.57
C GLU A 23 -5.22 14.98 2.80
N SER A 24 -6.14 15.77 2.22
CA SER A 24 -7.18 15.21 1.35
C SER A 24 -6.58 14.82 -0.01
N VAL A 25 -5.94 13.64 -0.03
CA VAL A 25 -5.50 13.04 -1.29
C VAL A 25 -6.72 12.49 -2.02
N ASP A 26 -6.84 12.83 -3.31
CA ASP A 26 -7.89 12.31 -4.19
C ASP A 26 -7.76 10.78 -4.31
N PRO A 27 -8.73 10.00 -3.77
CA PRO A 27 -8.69 8.56 -3.83
C PRO A 27 -8.76 8.02 -5.27
N SER A 28 -9.12 8.84 -6.27
CA SER A 28 -9.06 8.47 -7.68
C SER A 28 -7.64 8.16 -8.18
N LEU A 29 -6.62 8.48 -7.38
CA LEU A 29 -5.23 8.11 -7.66
C LEU A 29 -4.94 6.65 -7.31
N MET A 30 -5.80 5.99 -6.53
CA MET A 30 -5.73 4.55 -6.33
C MET A 30 -6.28 3.79 -7.54
N PRO A 31 -5.77 2.59 -7.85
CA PRO A 31 -6.41 1.71 -8.82
C PRO A 31 -7.84 1.37 -8.39
N ASP A 32 -8.75 1.33 -9.36
CA ASP A 32 -10.10 0.83 -9.13
C ASP A 32 -10.07 -0.59 -8.56
N ALA A 33 -11.09 -0.96 -7.80
CA ALA A 33 -11.25 -2.34 -7.36
C ALA A 33 -11.61 -3.21 -8.58
N THR A 34 -10.77 -4.19 -8.89
CA THR A 34 -10.95 -5.13 -9.99
C THR A 34 -10.75 -6.57 -9.52
N THR A 35 -11.26 -7.52 -10.29
CA THR A 35 -11.01 -8.95 -10.11
C THR A 35 -10.41 -9.60 -11.36
N GLU A 36 -9.98 -8.83 -12.36
CA GLU A 36 -9.51 -9.34 -13.65
C GLU A 36 -8.04 -9.80 -13.63
N GLY A 37 -7.34 -9.58 -12.52
CA GLY A 37 -5.92 -9.83 -12.35
C GLY A 37 -5.07 -8.83 -13.12
N VAL A 38 -5.37 -7.53 -13.03
CA VAL A 38 -4.62 -6.49 -13.76
C VAL A 38 -3.27 -6.13 -13.15
N ASN A 39 -2.85 -6.81 -12.08
CA ASN A 39 -1.60 -6.57 -11.34
C ASN A 39 -1.53 -5.17 -10.72
N THR A 40 -2.59 -4.78 -10.03
CA THR A 40 -2.68 -3.50 -9.33
C THR A 40 -2.65 -3.66 -7.82
N PHE A 41 -2.01 -2.72 -7.14
CA PHE A 41 -2.06 -2.58 -5.69
C PHE A 41 -2.10 -1.10 -5.34
N GLY A 42 -2.94 -0.72 -4.39
CA GLY A 42 -2.96 0.63 -3.84
C GLY A 42 -3.53 0.69 -2.43
N CYS A 43 -3.04 1.62 -1.63
CA CYS A 43 -3.63 1.93 -0.32
C CYS A 43 -3.44 3.39 0.10
N LEU A 44 -4.32 3.83 1.00
CA LEU A 44 -4.14 5.05 1.78
C LEU A 44 -3.46 4.72 3.11
N ILE A 45 -2.33 5.34 3.41
CA ILE A 45 -1.66 5.26 4.72
C ILE A 45 -1.56 6.68 5.26
N ASP A 46 -2.25 6.97 6.37
CA ASP A 46 -2.29 8.31 6.99
C ASP A 46 -2.62 9.42 5.99
N GLY A 47 -3.61 9.18 5.12
CA GLY A 47 -4.02 10.14 4.09
C GLY A 47 -3.16 10.14 2.82
N TRP A 48 -2.01 9.45 2.78
CA TRP A 48 -1.15 9.40 1.59
C TRP A 48 -1.43 8.19 0.71
N VAL A 49 -1.51 8.40 -0.61
CA VAL A 49 -1.69 7.33 -1.61
C VAL A 49 -0.37 6.62 -1.91
N TYR A 50 -0.36 5.30 -1.76
CA TYR A 50 0.72 4.41 -2.16
C TYR A 50 0.21 3.43 -3.21
N THR A 51 0.83 3.41 -4.40
CA THR A 51 0.42 2.53 -5.51
C THR A 51 1.61 1.86 -6.15
N SER A 52 1.46 0.60 -6.57
CA SER A 52 2.57 -0.14 -7.15
C SER A 52 3.00 0.34 -8.53
N GLY A 53 2.04 0.69 -9.39
CA GLY A 53 2.18 0.92 -10.83
C GLY A 53 3.55 1.45 -11.29
N ARG A 54 3.85 2.74 -11.03
CA ARG A 54 5.08 3.39 -11.55
C ARG A 54 6.40 2.83 -10.98
N TYR A 55 6.34 2.07 -9.89
CA TYR A 55 7.51 1.57 -9.16
C TYR A 55 7.73 0.08 -9.37
N GLY A 56 6.72 -0.65 -9.86
CA GLY A 56 6.83 -2.04 -10.27
C GLY A 56 5.49 -2.78 -10.18
N LEU A 57 5.48 -4.01 -10.70
CA LEU A 57 4.33 -4.89 -10.53
C LEU A 57 4.29 -5.43 -9.10
N PRO A 58 3.11 -5.53 -8.46
CA PRO A 58 2.97 -6.27 -7.23
C PRO A 58 3.19 -7.76 -7.51
N GLU A 59 3.82 -8.45 -6.58
CA GLU A 59 4.09 -9.89 -6.65
C GLU A 59 3.38 -10.64 -5.53
N VAL A 60 3.00 -11.89 -5.80
CA VAL A 60 2.43 -12.80 -4.80
C VAL A 60 3.47 -13.85 -4.43
N LYS A 61 3.72 -14.03 -3.14
CA LYS A 61 4.52 -15.13 -2.57
C LYS A 61 3.66 -16.01 -1.69
N ASP A 62 3.69 -17.30 -1.99
CA ASP A 62 3.13 -18.32 -1.11
C ASP A 62 4.12 -18.58 0.04
N GLU A 63 3.75 -18.17 1.25
CA GLU A 63 4.53 -18.33 2.48
C GLU A 63 3.85 -19.32 3.44
N SER A 64 2.98 -20.17 2.88
CA SER A 64 2.25 -21.20 3.63
C SER A 64 3.18 -22.25 4.20
N THR A 65 2.86 -22.72 5.40
CA THR A 65 3.49 -23.87 6.05
C THR A 65 2.50 -25.02 6.16
N ALA A 66 2.94 -26.15 6.69
CA ALA A 66 2.05 -27.28 6.99
C ALA A 66 0.95 -26.93 8.02
N GLU A 67 1.15 -25.87 8.81
CA GLU A 67 0.28 -25.49 9.92
C GLU A 67 -0.54 -24.24 9.63
N GLU A 68 -0.08 -23.36 8.72
CA GLU A 68 -0.69 -22.06 8.48
C GLU A 68 -0.60 -21.66 7.01
N ASN A 69 -1.74 -21.38 6.38
CA ASN A 69 -1.79 -20.89 5.01
C ASN A 69 -1.60 -19.37 5.01
N ARG A 70 -0.55 -18.89 4.36
CA ARG A 70 -0.20 -17.47 4.29
C ARG A 70 0.16 -17.07 2.88
N LEU A 71 -0.39 -15.94 2.46
CA LEU A 71 -0.12 -15.35 1.17
C LEU A 71 0.40 -13.94 1.36
N ALA A 72 1.60 -13.66 0.87
CA ALA A 72 2.18 -12.32 0.90
C ALA A 72 2.03 -11.65 -0.46
N ILE A 73 1.48 -10.44 -0.48
CA ILE A 73 1.48 -9.54 -1.63
C ILE A 73 2.52 -8.45 -1.35
N ILE A 74 3.50 -8.30 -2.23
CA ILE A 74 4.58 -7.32 -2.11
C ILE A 74 4.45 -6.33 -3.25
N ALA A 75 4.21 -5.07 -2.91
CA ALA A 75 3.95 -3.99 -3.85
C ALA A 75 5.06 -2.94 -3.75
N PRO A 76 5.90 -2.76 -4.78
CA PRO A 76 6.90 -1.68 -4.80
C PRO A 76 6.19 -0.33 -4.83
N VAL A 77 6.45 0.60 -3.93
CA VAL A 77 5.74 1.90 -3.84
C VAL A 77 6.68 3.11 -3.89
N GLY A 78 7.98 2.90 -4.13
CA GLY A 78 8.96 3.97 -4.25
C GLY A 78 10.21 3.59 -5.04
N LEU A 79 11.06 4.57 -5.32
CA LEU A 79 12.23 4.43 -6.23
C LEU A 79 13.42 3.69 -5.60
N PHE A 80 13.49 3.61 -4.27
CA PHE A 80 14.66 3.10 -3.55
C PHE A 80 14.42 1.73 -2.89
N GLY A 81 13.55 0.91 -3.49
CA GLY A 81 13.20 -0.42 -2.98
C GLY A 81 12.15 -0.40 -1.86
N GLU A 82 11.48 0.73 -1.68
CA GLU A 82 10.33 0.89 -0.79
C GLU A 82 9.17 0.01 -1.30
N ALA A 83 8.60 -0.81 -0.40
CA ALA A 83 7.48 -1.67 -0.71
C ALA A 83 6.48 -1.69 0.44
N VAL A 84 5.20 -1.92 0.11
CA VAL A 84 4.18 -2.35 1.06
C VAL A 84 4.05 -3.87 0.94
N ARG A 85 4.10 -4.56 2.07
CA ARG A 85 3.85 -6.00 2.17
C ARG A 85 2.54 -6.24 2.90
N LEU A 86 1.60 -6.91 2.24
CA LEU A 86 0.33 -7.37 2.79
C LEU A 86 0.37 -8.89 2.94
N THR A 87 0.31 -9.39 4.17
CA THR A 87 0.31 -10.84 4.46
C THR A 87 -1.09 -11.26 4.88
N LEU A 88 -1.74 -12.09 4.07
CA LEU A 88 -3.09 -12.62 4.29
C LEU A 88 -3.02 -13.95 5.03
N LEU A 89 -3.83 -14.11 6.08
CA LEU A 89 -3.91 -15.34 6.87
C LEU A 89 -5.12 -16.19 6.46
N ASN A 90 -4.88 -17.39 5.95
CA ASN A 90 -5.90 -18.31 5.45
C ASN A 90 -6.89 -17.65 4.46
N PRO A 91 -6.43 -16.97 3.39
CA PRO A 91 -7.32 -16.29 2.46
C PRO A 91 -8.19 -17.28 1.67
N ALA A 92 -9.50 -16.99 1.59
CA ALA A 92 -10.49 -17.73 0.83
C ALA A 92 -11.44 -16.76 0.12
N GLU A 93 -11.96 -17.14 -1.05
CA GLU A 93 -12.89 -16.31 -1.81
C GLU A 93 -14.18 -16.02 -1.02
N ASP A 94 -14.67 -14.78 -1.14
CA ASP A 94 -15.83 -14.23 -0.42
C ASP A 94 -15.70 -14.26 1.12
N VAL A 95 -14.47 -14.25 1.64
CA VAL A 95 -14.18 -14.27 3.08
C VAL A 95 -13.34 -13.07 3.49
N THR A 96 -13.68 -12.49 4.65
CA THR A 96 -12.79 -11.57 5.37
C THR A 96 -11.82 -12.36 6.24
N CYS A 97 -10.53 -12.21 5.98
CA CYS A 97 -9.47 -12.83 6.75
C CYS A 97 -8.64 -11.78 7.51
N ALA A 98 -7.88 -12.23 8.51
CA ALA A 98 -6.88 -11.38 9.16
C ALA A 98 -5.73 -11.12 8.18
N CYS A 99 -5.09 -9.95 8.29
CA CYS A 99 -3.89 -9.64 7.55
C CYS A 99 -2.91 -8.81 8.37
N THR A 100 -1.63 -8.91 8.06
CA THR A 100 -0.60 -7.99 8.56
C THR A 100 -0.17 -7.07 7.42
N ILE A 101 -0.05 -5.78 7.70
CA ILE A 101 0.37 -4.76 6.75
C ILE A 101 1.70 -4.19 7.22
N GLU A 102 2.71 -4.27 6.35
CA GLU A 102 4.06 -3.75 6.58
C GLU A 102 4.36 -2.66 5.55
N GLY A 103 4.56 -1.43 6.01
CA GLY A 103 4.84 -0.26 5.17
C GLY A 103 6.33 0.10 5.09
N THR A 104 6.63 1.23 4.44
CA THR A 104 8.00 1.66 4.10
C THR A 104 8.79 2.27 5.26
N ALA A 105 8.11 2.67 6.34
CA ALA A 105 8.72 3.36 7.49
C ALA A 105 8.70 2.52 8.78
N GLU A 106 8.97 1.22 8.68
CA GLU A 106 8.89 0.24 9.80
C GLU A 106 7.50 0.16 10.44
N VAL A 107 6.47 0.62 9.72
CA VAL A 107 5.08 0.51 10.16
C VAL A 107 4.65 -0.93 9.96
N ARG A 108 4.33 -1.62 11.05
CA ARG A 108 3.70 -2.93 11.04
C ARG A 108 2.40 -2.83 11.81
N GLU A 109 1.30 -3.18 11.17
CA GLU A 109 -0.02 -3.21 11.80
C GLU A 109 -0.80 -4.46 11.42
N GLU A 110 -1.75 -4.82 12.28
CA GLU A 110 -2.73 -5.85 12.00
C GLU A 110 -3.98 -5.22 11.39
N GLY A 111 -4.64 -5.96 10.52
CA GLY A 111 -5.80 -5.51 9.78
C GLY A 111 -6.69 -6.66 9.33
N GLN A 112 -7.63 -6.32 8.47
CA GLN A 112 -8.54 -7.27 7.84
C GLN A 112 -8.54 -7.06 6.33
N ALA A 113 -8.65 -8.17 5.61
CA ALA A 113 -8.77 -8.17 4.16
C ALA A 113 -10.00 -8.96 3.74
N PHE A 114 -10.87 -8.36 2.94
CA PHE A 114 -11.93 -9.07 2.23
C PHE A 114 -11.40 -9.55 0.88
N ILE A 115 -11.50 -10.85 0.63
CA ILE A 115 -11.02 -11.48 -0.59
C ILE A 115 -12.20 -11.62 -1.57
N SER A 116 -12.21 -10.79 -2.61
CA SER A 116 -13.27 -10.78 -3.63
C SER A 116 -13.09 -11.83 -4.72
N ARG A 117 -11.86 -12.29 -4.92
CA ARG A 117 -11.53 -13.38 -5.84
C ARG A 117 -10.30 -14.12 -5.36
N LYS A 118 -10.35 -15.44 -5.40
CA LYS A 118 -9.16 -16.29 -5.20
C LYS A 118 -9.31 -17.55 -6.03
N ASP A 119 -8.77 -17.51 -7.23
CA ASP A 119 -8.70 -18.67 -8.11
C ASP A 119 -7.25 -18.93 -8.55
N GLY A 120 -7.05 -20.00 -9.33
CA GLY A 120 -5.74 -20.60 -9.57
C GLY A 120 -4.58 -19.63 -9.89
N TRP A 121 -4.87 -18.46 -10.46
CA TRP A 121 -3.85 -17.48 -10.83
C TRP A 121 -4.14 -16.06 -10.37
N ILE A 122 -5.26 -15.77 -9.69
CA ILE A 122 -5.64 -14.41 -9.30
C ILE A 122 -6.01 -14.37 -7.82
N VAL A 123 -5.53 -13.34 -7.13
CA VAL A 123 -6.00 -12.94 -5.80
C VAL A 123 -6.37 -11.46 -5.81
N SER A 124 -7.62 -11.17 -5.44
CA SER A 124 -8.17 -9.82 -5.47
C SER A 124 -8.92 -9.52 -4.19
N GLY A 125 -8.95 -8.27 -3.78
CA GLY A 125 -9.62 -7.89 -2.55
C GLY A 125 -9.38 -6.47 -2.10
N THR A 126 -9.92 -6.19 -0.92
CA THR A 126 -9.77 -4.91 -0.22
C THR A 126 -9.24 -5.16 1.17
N PHE A 127 -8.49 -4.23 1.74
CA PHE A 127 -7.96 -4.37 3.09
C PHE A 127 -7.93 -3.05 3.84
N SER A 128 -7.91 -3.14 5.17
CA SER A 128 -7.83 -2.00 6.07
C SER A 128 -7.18 -2.41 7.40
N GLY A 129 -6.43 -1.51 7.99
CA GLY A 129 -5.84 -1.60 9.32
C GLY A 129 -6.22 -0.39 10.17
N GLU A 130 -5.34 0.00 11.09
CA GLU A 130 -5.52 1.19 11.92
C GLU A 130 -5.18 2.45 11.13
N ARG A 131 -4.02 2.46 10.46
CA ARG A 131 -3.51 3.56 9.63
C ARG A 131 -3.89 3.41 8.17
N VAL A 132 -4.03 2.16 7.71
CA VAL A 132 -4.48 1.88 6.36
C VAL A 132 -6.00 1.88 6.29
N THR A 133 -6.60 2.92 5.73
CA THR A 133 -8.07 3.05 5.71
C THR A 133 -8.71 2.49 4.44
N GLU A 134 -8.00 2.51 3.32
CA GLU A 134 -8.52 2.07 2.03
C GLU A 134 -7.48 1.34 1.19
N GLY A 135 -7.34 0.04 1.37
CA GLY A 135 -6.47 -0.81 0.55
C GLY A 135 -7.25 -1.58 -0.52
N ARG A 136 -6.66 -1.71 -1.71
CA ARG A 136 -7.17 -2.49 -2.85
C ARG A 136 -6.02 -3.27 -3.51
N PHE A 137 -6.28 -4.51 -3.90
CA PHE A 137 -5.32 -5.30 -4.67
C PHE A 137 -6.04 -6.20 -5.67
N ASP A 138 -5.41 -6.41 -6.82
CA ASP A 138 -5.84 -7.35 -7.86
C ASP A 138 -4.60 -7.88 -8.57
N VAL A 139 -4.08 -9.01 -8.10
CA VAL A 139 -2.72 -9.48 -8.42
C VAL A 139 -2.76 -10.89 -8.98
N ARG A 140 -1.94 -11.14 -10.01
CA ARG A 140 -1.71 -12.49 -10.53
C ARG A 140 -0.55 -13.17 -9.82
N TYR A 141 -0.69 -14.47 -9.60
CA TYR A 141 0.43 -15.30 -9.15
C TYR A 141 1.49 -15.35 -10.25
N ALA A 142 2.77 -15.34 -9.86
CA ALA A 142 3.85 -15.58 -10.81
C ALA A 142 3.69 -16.97 -11.43
N GLU A 143 3.87 -17.09 -12.74
CA GLU A 143 3.88 -18.39 -13.40
C GLU A 143 5.03 -19.25 -12.83
N PRO A 144 4.78 -20.49 -12.39
CA PRO A 144 5.83 -21.35 -11.89
C PRO A 144 6.77 -21.73 -13.04
N GLY A 145 7.97 -21.15 -13.02
CA GLY A 145 9.09 -21.57 -13.88
C GLY A 145 9.59 -20.56 -14.90
N THR A 146 8.93 -19.42 -15.07
CA THR A 146 9.37 -18.36 -15.99
C THR A 146 9.75 -17.14 -15.16
N GLY A 147 11.04 -17.02 -14.83
CA GLY A 147 11.63 -15.75 -14.40
C GLY A 147 11.68 -14.72 -15.53
N GLU A 148 10.62 -14.65 -16.34
CA GLU A 148 10.47 -13.78 -17.49
C GLU A 148 9.19 -12.97 -17.33
N VAL A 149 9.38 -11.65 -17.30
CA VAL A 149 8.31 -10.65 -17.30
C VAL A 149 7.54 -10.78 -18.62
N PRO A 150 6.19 -10.84 -18.61
CA PRO A 150 5.41 -10.74 -19.85
C PRO A 150 5.69 -9.36 -20.46
N VAL A 151 6.29 -9.37 -21.65
CA VAL A 151 6.43 -8.16 -22.47
C VAL A 151 5.13 -8.05 -23.26
N GLU A 152 4.32 -7.02 -22.97
CA GLU A 152 3.40 -6.47 -23.96
C GLU A 152 4.11 -5.39 -24.78
#